data_AF-X1A4F2-F1
#
_entry.id   AF-X1A4F2-F1
#
_cell.length_a   1.000
_cell.length_b   1.000
_cell.length_c   1.000
_cell.angle_alpha   90.00
_cell.angle_beta   90.00
_cell.angle_gamma   90.00
#
_symmetry.space_group_name_H-M   'P 1'
#
loop_
_entity.id
_entity.type
_entity.pdbx_description
1 polymer ?
#
loop_
_entity_poly.entity_id
_entity_poly.type
_entity_poly.pdbx_seq_one_letter_code
_entity_poly.pdbx_strand_id
1 'polypeptide(L)'
;LKNEHLPLYHITNPPYLYLGYIRKHKETQEYLKLFEGKNEGYQDLYQIAMINDLRNNIENLIYIIPSNFLFGASVSNKFRLDLLKYYNINKMFIFETKIFEYTGTNICIGFFKKKPIPKSEIIEFSGIKIRKKDKIVEKSYILKPEFNYRAGSGSERIPKEHIEMCSKILNIPIIVGGGVSNKDDARCLVEAGADVVVMGTFLENNLLRDNGTSLKGIIEEIKNAGKTQKKNYLIK
;
A
#
# COMPACT_ATOMS: atom_id res chain seq x y z
N LEU A 1 -29.87 25.28 -3.22
CA LEU A 1 -29.24 24.79 -1.96
C LEU A 1 -30.24 24.16 -0.99
N LYS A 2 -31.19 24.87 -0.34
CA LYS A 2 -32.17 24.22 0.58
C LYS A 2 -33.12 23.22 -0.10
N ASN A 3 -33.39 23.38 -1.39
CA ASN A 3 -34.28 22.51 -2.17
C ASN A 3 -33.54 21.54 -3.09
N GLU A 4 -32.21 21.52 -3.04
CA GLU A 4 -31.43 20.56 -3.80
C GLU A 4 -30.90 19.51 -2.83
N HIS A 5 -31.35 18.27 -2.97
CA HIS A 5 -30.80 17.11 -2.26
C HIS A 5 -29.40 16.78 -2.78
N LEU A 6 -28.47 17.73 -2.68
CA LEU A 6 -27.07 17.53 -3.00
C LEU A 6 -26.45 16.65 -1.92
N PRO A 7 -25.66 15.63 -2.28
CA PRO A 7 -24.96 14.80 -1.31
C PRO A 7 -24.04 15.68 -0.45
N LEU A 8 -24.18 15.58 0.88
CA LEU A 8 -23.31 16.28 1.82
C LEU A 8 -21.93 15.62 1.81
N TYR A 9 -20.89 16.42 1.62
CA TYR A 9 -19.49 16.01 1.73
C TYR A 9 -18.85 16.68 2.93
N HIS A 10 -18.20 15.89 3.80
CA HIS A 10 -17.24 16.44 4.73
C HIS A 10 -15.86 16.45 4.08
N ILE A 11 -15.30 17.65 3.90
CA ILE A 11 -13.98 17.86 3.29
C ILE A 11 -13.04 18.41 4.36
N THR A 12 -11.94 17.71 4.64
CA THR A 12 -11.04 18.13 5.73
C THR A 12 -9.59 17.69 5.52
N ASN A 13 -8.70 18.45 6.16
CA ASN A 13 -7.28 18.17 6.32
C ASN A 13 -6.99 18.09 7.83
N PRO A 14 -7.21 16.92 8.48
CA PRO A 14 -7.06 16.79 9.92
C PRO A 14 -5.59 16.94 10.34
N PRO A 15 -5.31 17.24 11.62
CA PRO A 15 -3.94 17.30 12.13
C PRO A 15 -3.26 15.93 12.02
N TYR A 16 -1.96 15.93 11.68
CA TYR A 16 -1.12 14.74 11.64
C TYR A 16 -0.20 14.76 12.85
N LEU A 17 -0.50 13.93 13.85
CA LEU A 17 0.29 13.87 15.07
C LEU A 17 0.35 12.42 15.56
N TYR A 18 1.50 11.82 15.34
CA TYR A 18 1.74 10.41 15.64
C TYR A 18 1.90 10.16 17.14
N LEU A 19 1.27 9.09 17.64
CA LEU A 19 1.29 8.71 19.06
C LEU A 19 2.70 8.55 19.63
N GLY A 20 3.64 8.03 18.82
CA GLY A 20 5.04 7.91 19.23
C GLY A 20 5.76 9.26 19.38
N TYR A 21 5.34 10.30 18.64
CA TYR A 21 5.81 11.67 18.85
C TYR A 21 5.22 12.23 20.14
N ILE A 22 3.91 12.05 20.34
CA ILE A 22 3.17 12.51 21.52
C ILE A 22 3.81 12.01 22.82
N ARG A 23 4.16 10.72 22.86
CA ARG A 23 4.80 10.10 24.04
C ARG A 23 6.14 10.74 24.41
N LYS A 24 6.86 11.32 23.44
CA LYS A 24 8.23 11.84 23.61
C LYS A 24 8.30 13.33 23.92
N HIS A 25 7.23 14.09 23.71
CA HIS A 25 7.23 15.56 23.78
C HIS A 25 6.21 16.04 24.81
N LYS A 26 6.69 16.64 25.91
CA LYS A 26 5.87 17.01 27.09
C LYS A 26 4.69 17.91 26.72
N GLU A 27 4.92 18.86 25.82
CA GLU A 27 3.94 19.82 25.30
C GLU A 27 2.78 19.15 24.54
N THR A 28 2.95 17.90 24.10
CA THR A 28 1.90 17.15 23.38
C THR A 28 1.27 16.02 24.21
N GLN A 29 1.81 15.70 25.40
CA GLN A 29 1.36 14.56 26.20
C GLN A 29 -0.10 14.66 26.64
N GLU A 30 -0.68 15.86 26.71
CA GLU A 30 -2.11 16.03 27.00
C GLU A 30 -3.02 15.34 25.97
N TYR A 31 -2.54 15.10 24.75
CA TYR A 31 -3.27 14.42 23.69
C TYR A 31 -3.27 12.90 23.83
N LEU A 32 -2.51 12.32 24.77
CA LEU A 32 -2.52 10.86 25.01
C LEU A 32 -3.93 10.33 25.31
N LYS A 33 -4.73 11.10 26.06
CA LYS A 33 -6.13 10.79 26.38
C LYS A 33 -7.01 10.58 25.13
N LEU A 34 -6.64 11.16 23.98
CA LEU A 34 -7.37 10.98 22.72
C LEU A 34 -7.20 9.58 22.15
N PHE A 35 -6.16 8.84 22.54
CA PHE A 35 -5.85 7.49 22.07
C PHE A 35 -6.34 6.38 23.03
N GLU A 36 -7.07 6.75 24.07
CA GLU A 36 -7.58 5.83 25.09
C GLU A 36 -9.04 5.41 24.82
N GLY A 37 -9.50 4.39 25.54
CA GLY A 37 -10.87 3.88 25.45
C GLY A 37 -11.23 3.42 24.04
N LYS A 38 -12.30 3.99 23.46
CA LYS A 38 -12.76 3.63 22.10
C LYS A 38 -11.74 3.93 20.98
N ASN A 39 -10.70 4.70 21.27
CA ASN A 39 -9.64 5.05 20.32
C ASN A 39 -8.37 4.20 20.48
N GLU A 40 -8.40 3.23 21.40
CA GLU A 40 -7.27 2.34 21.62
C GLU A 40 -6.85 1.60 20.34
N GLY A 41 -5.53 1.51 20.14
CA GLY A 41 -4.89 0.91 18.99
C GLY A 41 -4.72 1.84 17.78
N TYR A 42 -5.39 3.00 17.71
CA TYR A 42 -5.06 4.02 16.71
C TYR A 42 -3.73 4.70 17.06
N GLN A 43 -3.06 5.22 16.05
CA GLN A 43 -1.66 5.68 16.16
C GLN A 43 -1.46 7.11 15.67
N ASP A 44 -2.43 7.73 15.02
CA ASP A 44 -2.34 9.12 14.55
C ASP A 44 -3.69 9.85 14.69
N LEU A 45 -3.67 11.16 14.91
CA LEU A 45 -4.88 11.97 15.08
C LEU A 45 -5.80 11.95 13.85
N TYR A 46 -5.27 11.87 12.63
CA TYR A 46 -6.12 11.77 11.44
C TYR A 46 -6.99 10.49 11.45
N GLN A 47 -6.46 9.40 12.03
CA GLN A 47 -7.20 8.14 12.15
C GLN A 47 -8.40 8.33 13.08
N ILE A 48 -8.19 8.99 14.23
CA ILE A 48 -9.25 9.31 15.18
C ILE A 48 -10.29 10.23 14.55
N ALA A 49 -9.87 11.25 13.78
CA ALA A 49 -10.77 12.16 13.09
C ALA A 49 -11.70 11.40 12.12
N MET A 50 -11.15 10.54 11.25
CA MET A 50 -11.94 9.76 10.29
C MET A 50 -12.87 8.74 10.98
N ILE A 51 -12.41 8.13 12.08
CA ILE A 51 -13.26 7.22 12.86
C ILE A 51 -14.38 7.98 13.59
N ASN A 52 -14.16 9.23 13.98
CA ASN A 52 -15.22 10.08 14.53
C ASN A 52 -16.28 10.39 13.48
N ASP A 53 -15.90 10.68 12.23
CA ASP A 53 -16.85 10.85 11.13
C ASP A 53 -17.66 9.58 10.86
N LEU A 54 -17.00 8.41 10.89
CA LEU A 54 -17.70 7.12 10.82
C LEU A 54 -18.76 7.00 11.91
N ARG A 55 -18.40 7.32 13.17
CA ARG A 55 -19.30 7.25 14.33
C ARG A 55 -20.45 8.26 14.24
N ASN A 56 -20.24 9.41 13.60
CA ASN A 56 -21.26 10.41 13.35
C ASN A 56 -22.06 10.17 12.06
N ASN A 57 -21.92 8.98 11.46
CA ASN A 57 -22.71 8.56 10.31
C ASN A 57 -22.58 9.47 9.08
N ILE A 58 -21.43 10.10 8.89
CA ILE A 58 -21.16 10.89 7.67
C ILE A 58 -21.11 9.92 6.47
N GLU A 59 -21.67 10.32 5.32
CA GLU A 59 -21.79 9.42 4.17
C GLU A 59 -20.65 9.60 3.16
N ASN A 60 -20.31 10.84 2.83
CA ASN A 60 -19.32 11.15 1.80
C ASN A 60 -18.17 11.94 2.42
N LEU A 61 -16.96 11.42 2.29
CA LEU A 61 -15.76 12.02 2.88
C LEU A 61 -14.75 12.36 1.79
N ILE A 62 -14.12 13.53 1.92
CA ILE A 62 -12.93 13.91 1.16
C ILE A 62 -11.85 14.29 2.16
N TYR A 63 -10.83 13.44 2.29
CA TYR A 63 -9.80 13.59 3.31
C TYR A 63 -8.44 13.79 2.69
N ILE A 64 -7.74 14.83 3.14
CA ILE A 64 -6.32 15.03 2.88
C ILE A 64 -5.55 14.37 4.03
N ILE A 65 -4.90 13.23 3.79
CA ILE A 65 -4.26 12.41 4.82
C ILE A 65 -2.89 11.90 4.37
N PRO A 66 -2.03 11.43 5.29
CA PRO A 66 -0.76 10.80 4.92
C PRO A 66 -0.96 9.60 4.00
N SER A 67 -0.11 9.45 2.97
CA SER A 67 -0.12 8.27 2.09
C SER A 67 0.18 6.96 2.83
N ASN A 68 0.71 7.05 4.06
CA ASN A 68 0.85 5.92 4.99
C ASN A 68 -0.49 5.23 5.29
N PHE A 69 -1.62 5.89 5.04
CA PHE A 69 -2.92 5.21 4.99
C PHE A 69 -2.89 4.02 4.02
N LEU A 70 -2.47 4.23 2.76
CA LEU A 70 -2.42 3.18 1.75
C LEU A 70 -1.24 2.22 1.93
N PHE A 71 -0.03 2.77 2.15
CA PHE A 71 1.22 2.02 2.03
C PHE A 71 1.83 1.61 3.36
N GLY A 72 1.38 2.20 4.47
CA GLY A 72 1.94 1.97 5.80
C GLY A 72 1.70 0.54 6.31
N ALA A 73 2.69 0.00 7.02
CA ALA A 73 2.60 -1.28 7.72
C ALA A 73 2.41 -1.08 9.23
N SER A 74 1.73 -2.03 9.88
CA SER A 74 1.48 -2.11 11.34
C SER A 74 0.66 -0.94 11.91
N VAL A 75 1.14 0.29 11.79
CA VAL A 75 0.52 1.54 12.27
C VAL A 75 -0.87 1.79 11.65
N SER A 76 -1.03 1.48 10.36
CA SER A 76 -2.27 1.74 9.62
C SER A 76 -3.20 0.52 9.54
N ASN A 77 -2.80 -0.66 10.03
CA ASN A 77 -3.55 -1.91 9.82
C ASN A 77 -4.93 -1.86 10.48
N LYS A 78 -4.95 -1.63 11.80
CA LYS A 78 -6.20 -1.55 12.56
C LYS A 78 -7.12 -0.48 11.99
N PHE A 79 -6.61 0.73 11.79
CA PHE A 79 -7.36 1.84 11.23
C PHE A 79 -8.03 1.51 9.89
N ARG A 80 -7.32 0.85 8.96
CA ARG A 80 -7.90 0.45 7.68
C ARG A 80 -8.96 -0.61 7.82
N LEU A 81 -8.72 -1.64 8.62
CA LEU A 81 -9.72 -2.69 8.86
C LEU A 81 -11.00 -2.08 9.43
N ASP A 82 -10.87 -1.17 10.39
CA ASP A 82 -12.00 -0.50 11.03
C ASP A 82 -12.74 0.44 10.07
N LEU A 83 -12.02 1.26 9.29
CA LEU A 83 -12.64 2.22 8.38
C LEU A 83 -13.23 1.56 7.12
N LEU A 84 -12.45 0.70 6.45
CA LEU A 84 -12.78 0.16 5.12
C LEU A 84 -13.83 -0.97 5.18
N LYS A 85 -14.14 -1.47 6.37
CA LYS A 85 -15.37 -2.25 6.59
C LYS A 85 -16.62 -1.42 6.29
N TYR A 86 -16.58 -0.10 6.50
CA TYR A 86 -17.75 0.79 6.37
C TYR A 86 -17.66 1.74 5.18
N TYR A 87 -16.49 1.99 4.61
CA TYR A 87 -16.32 2.90 3.47
C TYR A 87 -15.68 2.20 2.28
N ASN A 88 -16.14 2.54 1.08
CA ASN A 88 -15.43 2.33 -0.18
C ASN A 88 -14.54 3.53 -0.48
N ILE A 89 -13.49 3.29 -1.27
CA ILE A 89 -12.67 4.33 -1.87
C ILE A 89 -13.16 4.48 -3.31
N ASN A 90 -13.61 5.66 -3.70
CA ASN A 90 -14.07 5.92 -5.06
C ASN A 90 -12.90 6.35 -5.96
N LYS A 91 -12.02 7.20 -5.42
CA LYS A 91 -10.87 7.77 -6.11
C LYS A 91 -9.84 8.23 -5.11
N MET A 92 -8.57 8.25 -5.51
CA MET A 92 -7.51 8.85 -4.69
C MET A 92 -6.51 9.62 -5.54
N PHE A 93 -6.12 10.81 -5.09
CA PHE A 93 -4.96 11.52 -5.62
C PHE A 93 -3.80 11.31 -4.66
N ILE A 94 -2.65 10.86 -5.17
CA ILE A 94 -1.48 10.49 -4.37
C ILE A 94 -0.31 11.37 -4.81
N PHE A 95 0.24 12.14 -3.89
CA PHE A 95 1.30 13.08 -4.19
C PHE A 95 2.63 12.51 -3.70
N GLU A 96 3.54 12.20 -4.63
CA GLU A 96 4.87 11.63 -4.34
C GLU A 96 5.92 12.71 -4.01
N THR A 97 5.50 13.97 -3.92
CA THR A 97 6.33 15.14 -3.62
C THR A 97 5.88 15.78 -2.32
N LYS A 98 6.83 16.28 -1.50
CA LYS A 98 6.51 17.15 -0.37
C LYS A 98 5.68 18.33 -0.87
N ILE A 99 4.39 18.37 -0.53
CA ILE A 99 3.51 19.50 -0.85
C ILE A 99 3.66 20.61 0.20
N PHE A 100 4.03 20.23 1.43
CA PHE A 100 4.25 21.17 2.52
C PHE A 100 5.73 21.21 2.88
N GLU A 101 6.31 22.40 3.00
CA GLU A 101 7.73 22.60 3.33
C GLU A 101 8.13 21.95 4.66
N TYR A 102 7.16 21.79 5.57
CA TYR A 102 7.37 21.38 6.96
C TYR A 102 7.02 19.92 7.29
N THR A 103 6.44 19.14 6.37
CA THR A 103 6.11 17.72 6.63
C THR A 103 6.92 16.80 5.71
N GLY A 104 7.63 15.84 6.31
CA GLY A 104 8.39 14.82 5.57
C GLY A 104 7.53 13.80 4.82
N THR A 105 6.21 14.03 4.70
CA THR A 105 5.22 12.98 4.45
C THR A 105 4.49 13.23 3.13
N ASN A 106 4.52 12.24 2.25
CA ASN A 106 3.66 12.19 1.07
C ASN A 106 2.19 12.14 1.51
N ILE A 107 1.32 12.91 0.87
CA ILE A 107 -0.11 12.94 1.20
C ILE A 107 -0.94 12.30 0.08
N CYS A 108 -2.16 11.92 0.43
CA CYS A 108 -3.19 11.59 -0.54
C CYS A 108 -4.50 12.32 -0.21
N ILE A 109 -5.26 12.62 -1.27
CA ILE A 109 -6.64 13.10 -1.18
C ILE A 109 -7.54 11.92 -1.53
N GLY A 110 -8.19 11.35 -0.52
CA GLY A 110 -9.08 10.21 -0.66
C GLY A 110 -10.54 10.61 -0.72
N PHE A 111 -11.28 10.06 -1.69
CA PHE A 111 -12.72 10.20 -1.82
C PHE A 111 -13.36 8.91 -1.32
N PHE A 112 -14.07 8.98 -0.21
CA PHE A 112 -14.68 7.83 0.44
C PHE A 112 -16.20 7.94 0.43
N LYS A 113 -16.87 6.82 0.18
CA LYS A 113 -18.33 6.71 0.25
C LYS A 113 -18.72 5.60 1.20
N LYS A 114 -19.61 5.89 2.14
CA LYS A 114 -20.11 4.92 3.09
C LYS A 114 -20.84 3.79 2.35
N LYS A 115 -20.56 2.55 2.75
CA LYS A 115 -21.22 1.36 2.22
C LYS A 115 -22.65 1.30 2.78
N PRO A 116 -23.63 0.82 1.99
CA PRO A 116 -24.98 0.57 2.49
C PRO A 116 -24.98 -0.52 3.58
N ILE A 117 -24.09 -1.51 3.46
CA ILE A 117 -23.95 -2.61 4.41
C ILE A 117 -22.46 -2.74 4.78
N PRO A 118 -22.09 -2.72 6.07
CA PRO A 118 -20.71 -2.90 6.49
C PRO A 118 -20.19 -4.29 6.11
N LYS A 119 -19.10 -4.34 5.35
CA LYS A 119 -18.54 -5.59 4.83
C LYS A 119 -17.05 -5.47 4.57
N SER A 120 -16.31 -6.50 4.98
CA SER A 120 -14.92 -6.68 4.58
C SER A 120 -14.89 -7.39 3.23
N GLU A 121 -14.39 -6.72 2.19
CA GLU A 121 -14.36 -7.22 0.82
C GLU A 121 -13.26 -6.52 0.03
N ILE A 122 -12.88 -7.05 -1.14
CA ILE A 122 -11.89 -6.41 -2.00
C ILE A 122 -12.39 -5.01 -2.39
N ILE A 123 -11.52 -4.02 -2.26
CA ILE A 123 -11.79 -2.63 -2.66
C ILE A 123 -10.92 -2.29 -3.87
N GLU A 124 -11.58 -1.92 -4.97
CA GLU A 124 -10.92 -1.52 -6.20
C GLU A 124 -11.21 -0.05 -6.50
N PHE A 125 -10.20 0.72 -6.87
CA PHE A 125 -10.36 2.14 -7.21
C PHE A 125 -9.27 2.65 -8.15
N SER A 126 -9.59 3.71 -8.91
CA SER A 126 -8.59 4.46 -9.70
C SER A 126 -7.86 5.45 -8.79
N GLY A 127 -6.53 5.37 -8.81
CA GLY A 127 -5.63 6.30 -8.13
C GLY A 127 -4.81 7.10 -9.14
N ILE A 128 -4.70 8.40 -8.92
CA ILE A 128 -3.90 9.30 -9.73
C ILE A 128 -2.65 9.67 -8.93
N LYS A 129 -1.48 9.22 -9.38
CA LYS A 129 -0.19 9.60 -8.83
C LYS A 129 0.32 10.88 -9.49
N ILE A 130 0.65 11.87 -8.67
CA ILE A 130 1.20 13.16 -9.07
C ILE A 130 2.66 13.20 -8.64
N ARG A 131 3.57 13.31 -9.62
CA ARG A 131 5.04 13.33 -9.45
C ARG A 131 5.60 14.73 -9.71
N LYS A 132 6.89 14.94 -9.37
CA LYS A 132 7.63 16.16 -9.78
C LYS A 132 7.51 16.36 -11.30
N LYS A 133 7.37 17.62 -11.74
CA LYS A 133 7.16 18.04 -13.14
C LYS A 133 5.78 17.64 -13.72
N ASP A 134 4.75 17.60 -12.87
CA ASP A 134 3.35 17.34 -13.25
C ASP A 134 3.12 16.07 -14.08
N LYS A 135 3.99 15.07 -13.91
CA LYS A 135 3.75 13.75 -14.49
C LYS A 135 2.62 13.08 -13.71
N ILE A 136 1.48 12.96 -14.38
CA ILE A 136 0.29 12.28 -13.90
C ILE A 136 0.34 10.83 -14.36
N VAL A 137 0.24 9.90 -13.41
CA VAL A 137 0.16 8.46 -13.69
C VAL A 137 -1.12 7.92 -13.07
N GLU A 138 -2.04 7.45 -13.90
CA GLU A 138 -3.23 6.73 -13.43
C GLU A 138 -2.88 5.26 -13.19
N LYS A 139 -3.31 4.72 -12.04
CA LYS A 139 -3.08 3.33 -11.64
C LYS A 139 -4.36 2.79 -11.00
N SER A 140 -4.73 1.56 -11.33
CA SER A 140 -5.76 0.82 -10.60
C SER A 140 -5.18 0.23 -9.31
N TYR A 141 -5.89 0.37 -8.20
CA TYR A 141 -5.53 -0.18 -6.90
C TYR A 141 -6.53 -1.24 -6.50
N ILE A 142 -6.02 -2.39 -6.04
CA ILE A 142 -6.82 -3.50 -5.49
C ILE A 142 -6.35 -3.72 -4.05
N LEU A 143 -7.22 -3.43 -3.08
CA LEU A 143 -6.94 -3.61 -1.66
C LEU A 143 -7.68 -4.84 -1.15
N LYS A 144 -6.95 -5.80 -0.60
CA LYS A 144 -7.52 -7.05 -0.09
C LYS A 144 -7.55 -7.08 1.45
N PRO A 145 -8.62 -7.62 2.06
CA PRO A 145 -8.69 -7.80 3.51
C PRO A 145 -7.55 -8.67 4.07
N GLU A 146 -7.15 -9.72 3.34
CA GLU A 146 -6.05 -10.63 3.71
C GLU A 146 -4.70 -9.92 3.92
N PHE A 147 -4.52 -8.75 3.32
CA PHE A 147 -3.33 -7.93 3.48
C PHE A 147 -3.60 -6.62 4.25
N ASN A 148 -4.63 -6.61 5.09
CA ASN A 148 -5.07 -5.44 5.87
C ASN A 148 -5.32 -4.20 4.98
N TYR A 149 -5.79 -4.42 3.75
CA TYR A 149 -6.02 -3.38 2.74
C TYR A 149 -4.76 -2.55 2.41
N ARG A 150 -3.57 -3.15 2.41
CA ARG A 150 -2.32 -2.46 2.06
C ARG A 150 -2.13 -2.38 0.55
N ALA A 151 -1.97 -1.18 0.03
CA ALA A 151 -1.54 -0.99 -1.34
C ALA A 151 -0.09 -1.44 -1.46
N GLY A 152 0.27 -2.09 -2.57
CA GLY A 152 1.61 -2.68 -2.70
C GLY A 152 1.82 -3.94 -1.86
N SER A 153 0.76 -4.50 -1.27
CA SER A 153 0.83 -5.77 -0.55
C SER A 153 0.20 -6.89 -1.34
N GLY A 154 0.76 -8.09 -1.16
CA GLY A 154 0.66 -9.14 -2.16
C GLY A 154 1.74 -8.97 -3.23
N SER A 155 1.64 -9.76 -4.29
CA SER A 155 2.60 -9.88 -5.38
C SER A 155 2.67 -8.63 -6.29
N GLU A 156 2.90 -7.43 -5.73
CA GLU A 156 3.39 -6.32 -6.56
C GLU A 156 4.84 -6.59 -6.95
N ARG A 157 4.99 -6.95 -8.21
CA ARG A 157 6.26 -7.28 -8.83
C ARG A 157 7.15 -6.04 -8.93
N ILE A 158 8.42 -6.19 -8.58
CA ILE A 158 9.42 -5.15 -8.85
C ILE A 158 9.47 -4.93 -10.37
N PRO A 159 9.36 -3.69 -10.87
CA PRO A 159 9.48 -3.41 -12.30
C PRO A 159 10.82 -3.92 -12.85
N LYS A 160 10.78 -4.55 -14.03
CA LYS A 160 11.94 -5.14 -14.70
C LYS A 160 13.07 -4.12 -14.86
N GLU A 161 12.74 -2.88 -15.16
CA GLU A 161 13.70 -1.79 -15.41
C GLU A 161 14.57 -1.50 -14.18
N HIS A 162 14.04 -1.68 -12.97
CA HIS A 162 14.81 -1.47 -11.74
C HIS A 162 15.87 -2.57 -11.56
N ILE A 163 15.50 -3.82 -11.87
CA ILE A 163 16.40 -4.97 -11.76
C ILE A 163 17.48 -4.86 -12.83
N GLU A 164 17.12 -4.51 -14.07
CA GLU A 164 18.08 -4.27 -15.15
C GLU A 164 19.07 -3.15 -14.81
N MET A 165 18.59 -2.05 -14.21
CA MET A 165 19.45 -0.96 -13.79
C MET A 165 20.45 -1.42 -12.72
N CYS A 166 19.98 -2.17 -11.71
CA CYS A 166 20.84 -2.75 -10.69
C CYS A 166 21.86 -3.72 -11.31
N SER A 167 21.43 -4.62 -12.19
CA SER A 167 22.31 -5.58 -12.89
C SER A 167 23.35 -4.87 -13.78
N LYS A 168 23.05 -3.70 -14.34
CA LYS A 168 24.05 -2.95 -15.11
C LYS A 168 25.11 -2.28 -14.23
N ILE A 169 24.80 -1.96 -12.98
CA ILE A 169 25.66 -1.16 -12.09
C ILE A 169 26.43 -2.04 -11.10
N LEU A 170 25.80 -3.12 -10.63
CA LEU A 170 26.31 -3.95 -9.54
C LEU A 170 26.99 -5.20 -10.07
N ASN A 171 28.26 -5.42 -9.71
CA ASN A 171 28.99 -6.65 -10.01
C ASN A 171 28.91 -7.65 -8.83
N ILE A 172 27.72 -7.83 -8.27
CA ILE A 172 27.43 -8.76 -7.16
C ILE A 172 26.11 -9.48 -7.42
N PRO A 173 25.87 -10.67 -6.82
CA PRO A 173 24.61 -11.40 -6.99
C PRO A 173 23.39 -10.57 -6.56
N ILE A 174 22.33 -10.58 -7.39
CA ILE A 174 21.09 -9.84 -7.13
C ILE A 174 19.98 -10.80 -6.71
N ILE A 175 19.47 -10.59 -5.50
CA ILE A 175 18.32 -11.31 -4.96
C ILE A 175 17.08 -10.43 -5.13
N VAL A 176 16.09 -10.94 -5.86
CA VAL A 176 14.85 -10.23 -6.15
C VAL A 176 13.68 -10.96 -5.49
N GLY A 177 12.96 -10.24 -4.63
CA GLY A 177 11.72 -10.72 -4.01
C GLY A 177 10.51 -9.91 -4.45
N GLY A 178 9.34 -10.51 -4.26
CA GLY A 178 8.04 -9.89 -4.54
C GLY A 178 7.48 -10.30 -5.89
N GLY A 179 6.16 -10.50 -5.94
CA GLY A 179 5.45 -10.50 -7.22
C GLY A 179 5.28 -11.82 -7.95
N VAL A 180 6.02 -12.87 -7.62
CA VAL A 180 6.06 -14.07 -8.48
C VAL A 180 4.82 -14.94 -8.25
N SER A 181 3.93 -14.97 -9.24
CA SER A 181 2.68 -15.73 -9.16
C SER A 181 2.60 -16.82 -10.23
N ASN A 182 3.43 -16.73 -11.28
CA ASN A 182 3.44 -17.65 -12.41
C ASN A 182 4.85 -17.77 -13.05
N LYS A 183 4.96 -18.58 -14.11
CA LYS A 183 6.21 -18.83 -14.85
C LYS A 183 6.75 -17.57 -15.54
N ASP A 184 5.89 -16.78 -16.17
CA ASP A 184 6.30 -15.56 -16.89
C ASP A 184 6.85 -14.49 -15.93
N ASP A 185 6.32 -14.45 -14.71
CA ASP A 185 6.88 -13.63 -13.65
C ASP A 185 8.31 -14.04 -13.33
N ALA A 186 8.54 -15.32 -13.12
CA ALA A 186 9.86 -15.82 -12.80
C ALA A 186 10.84 -15.60 -13.95
N ARG A 187 10.45 -15.91 -15.19
CA ARG A 187 11.26 -15.67 -16.40
C ARG A 187 11.71 -14.22 -16.50
N CYS A 188 10.76 -13.28 -16.45
CA CYS A 188 11.11 -11.88 -16.69
C CYS A 188 11.89 -11.25 -15.51
N LEU A 189 11.82 -11.79 -14.28
CA LEU A 189 12.76 -11.40 -13.21
C LEU A 189 14.18 -11.90 -13.49
N VAL A 190 14.32 -13.16 -13.90
CA VAL A 190 15.62 -13.75 -14.26
C VAL A 190 16.21 -12.95 -15.42
N GLU A 191 15.50 -12.79 -16.54
CA GLU A 191 15.95 -12.03 -17.71
C GLU A 191 16.37 -10.59 -17.39
N ALA A 192 15.77 -9.96 -16.38
CA ALA A 192 16.13 -8.62 -15.93
C ALA A 192 17.47 -8.56 -15.17
N GLY A 193 18.00 -9.71 -14.74
CA GLY A 193 19.29 -9.83 -14.04
C GLY A 193 19.19 -10.32 -12.61
N ALA A 194 18.08 -10.98 -12.23
CA ALA A 194 17.97 -11.62 -10.92
C ALA A 194 18.70 -12.97 -10.89
N ASP A 195 19.61 -13.16 -9.94
CA ASP A 195 20.28 -14.45 -9.69
C ASP A 195 19.45 -15.36 -8.78
N VAL A 196 18.71 -14.76 -7.85
CA VAL A 196 17.86 -15.47 -6.90
C VAL A 196 16.48 -14.83 -6.89
N VAL A 197 15.45 -15.67 -6.99
CA VAL A 197 14.04 -15.25 -6.98
C VAL A 197 13.39 -15.73 -5.69
N VAL A 198 12.88 -14.81 -4.88
CA VAL A 198 12.21 -15.10 -3.59
C VAL A 198 10.70 -15.20 -3.78
N MET A 199 10.13 -16.37 -3.46
CA MET A 199 8.72 -16.73 -3.74
C MET A 199 7.90 -16.99 -2.47
N GLY A 200 8.00 -16.11 -1.44
CA GLY A 200 7.34 -16.31 -0.14
C GLY A 200 5.81 -16.49 -0.24
N THR A 201 5.10 -15.47 -0.74
CA THR A 201 3.63 -15.48 -0.85
C THR A 201 3.09 -16.57 -1.77
N PHE A 202 3.86 -16.98 -2.79
CA PHE A 202 3.47 -18.08 -3.67
C PHE A 202 3.46 -19.42 -2.94
N LEU A 203 4.50 -19.67 -2.14
CA LEU A 203 4.59 -20.88 -1.31
C LEU A 203 3.47 -20.93 -0.29
N GLU A 204 3.21 -19.83 0.41
CA GLU A 204 2.12 -19.72 1.40
C GLU A 204 0.75 -20.08 0.81
N ASN A 205 0.48 -19.66 -0.44
CA ASN A 205 -0.84 -19.83 -1.06
C ASN A 205 -1.02 -21.15 -1.82
N ASN A 206 0.05 -21.74 -2.37
CA ASN A 206 -0.07 -22.86 -3.31
C ASN A 206 0.46 -24.19 -2.78
N LEU A 207 1.48 -24.18 -1.91
CA LEU A 207 2.18 -25.41 -1.52
C LEU A 207 1.26 -26.48 -0.91
N LEU A 208 0.30 -26.04 -0.07
CA LEU A 208 -0.69 -26.92 0.55
C LEU A 208 -1.86 -27.28 -0.38
N ARG A 209 -2.05 -26.53 -1.47
CA ARG A 209 -3.21 -26.71 -2.38
C ARG A 209 -2.92 -27.70 -3.50
N ASP A 210 -1.69 -27.74 -4.00
CA ASP A 210 -1.33 -28.54 -5.17
C ASP A 210 -0.10 -29.43 -4.97
N ASN A 211 0.33 -29.62 -3.71
CA ASN A 211 1.51 -30.41 -3.34
C ASN A 211 2.79 -30.03 -4.12
N GLY A 212 2.93 -28.76 -4.51
CA GLY A 212 4.14 -28.23 -5.16
C GLY A 212 4.20 -28.42 -6.67
N THR A 213 3.09 -28.81 -7.32
CA THR A 213 3.05 -29.02 -8.77
C THR A 213 3.30 -27.71 -9.52
N SER A 214 2.67 -26.60 -9.09
CA SER A 214 2.92 -25.26 -9.66
C SER A 214 4.33 -24.75 -9.38
N LEU A 215 4.89 -25.05 -8.20
CA LEU A 215 6.26 -24.69 -7.83
C LEU A 215 7.29 -25.32 -8.77
N LYS A 216 7.13 -26.60 -9.10
CA LYS A 216 8.02 -27.31 -10.03
C LYS A 216 8.10 -26.60 -11.37
N GLY A 217 6.95 -26.18 -11.91
CA GLY A 217 6.88 -25.47 -13.18
C GLY A 217 7.62 -24.13 -13.16
N ILE A 218 7.58 -23.39 -12.04
CA ILE A 218 8.31 -22.13 -11.89
C ILE A 218 9.81 -22.37 -11.75
N ILE A 219 10.23 -23.40 -10.98
CA ILE A 219 11.64 -23.75 -10.82
C ILE A 219 12.29 -24.13 -12.15
N GLU A 220 11.60 -24.93 -12.98
CA GLU A 220 12.06 -25.28 -14.32
C GLU A 220 12.23 -24.04 -15.19
N GLU A 221 11.30 -23.09 -15.10
CA GLU A 221 11.38 -21.84 -15.85
C GLU A 221 12.58 -20.98 -15.43
N ILE A 222 12.79 -20.81 -14.12
CA ILE A 222 13.95 -20.08 -13.57
C ILE A 222 15.26 -20.70 -14.08
N LYS A 223 15.36 -22.03 -14.04
CA LYS A 223 16.54 -22.75 -14.53
C LYS A 223 16.77 -22.56 -16.03
N ASN A 224 15.71 -22.55 -16.83
CA ASN A 224 15.82 -22.37 -18.27
C ASN A 224 16.21 -20.94 -18.64
N ALA A 225 15.57 -19.93 -18.04
CA ALA A 225 15.91 -18.53 -18.23
C ALA A 225 17.34 -18.20 -17.75
N GLY A 226 17.81 -18.86 -16.68
CA GLY A 226 19.16 -18.64 -16.15
C GLY A 226 20.29 -19.18 -17.04
N LYS A 227 20.04 -20.19 -17.89
CA LYS A 227 21.06 -20.77 -18.78
C LYS A 227 21.57 -19.78 -19.83
N THR A 228 20.73 -18.85 -20.25
CA THR A 228 21.06 -17.87 -21.30
C THR A 228 21.67 -16.59 -20.75
N GLN A 229 21.67 -16.39 -19.43
CA GLN A 229 22.23 -15.19 -18.81
C GLN A 229 23.73 -15.28 -18.55
N LYS A 230 24.45 -14.26 -19.01
CA LYS A 230 25.82 -14.03 -18.60
C LYS A 230 25.82 -13.29 -17.27
N LYS A 231 26.50 -13.87 -16.27
CA LYS A 231 26.74 -13.21 -15.00
C LYS A 231 27.72 -12.05 -15.20
N ASN A 232 27.41 -10.92 -14.60
CA ASN A 232 28.22 -9.70 -14.59
C ASN A 232 29.24 -9.66 -13.44
N TYR A 233 29.33 -10.73 -12.65
CA TYR A 233 30.24 -10.88 -11.53
C TYR A 233 31.02 -12.19 -11.62
N LEU A 234 32.22 -12.21 -11.02
CA LEU A 234 33.05 -13.39 -10.93
C LEU A 234 32.67 -14.22 -9.70
N ILE A 235 32.54 -15.53 -9.89
CA ILE A 235 32.46 -16.49 -8.79
C ILE A 235 33.90 -16.82 -8.41
N LYS A 236 34.33 -16.40 -7.22
CA LYS A 236 35.64 -16.76 -6.68
C LYS A 236 35.65 -18.20 -6.20
#